data_AF-A0A347YC95-F1
#
_entry.id   AF-A0A347YC95-F1
#
_cell.length_a   1.000
_cell.length_b   1.000
_cell.length_c   1.000
_cell.angle_alpha   90.00
_cell.angle_beta   90.00
_cell.angle_gamma   90.00
#
_symmetry.space_group_name_H-M   'P 1'
#
loop_
_entity.id
_entity.type
_entity.pdbx_description
1 polymer ?
#
loop_
_entity_poly.entity_id
_entity_poly.type
_entity_poly.pdbx_seq_one_letter_code
_entity_poly.pdbx_strand_id
1 'polypeptide(L)'
;MLSVLLMMGFVCFFFVFIFYLLVLLLSVKIEYYVKLSSFECGFNSLGFICSSFSVHFFIMMLMFVIFDLEVIMFLSVVVSSYSSVFSYAVLLFFVVFGFYMEWWYGKLVWVV
;
A
#
# COMPACT_ATOMS: atom_id res chain seq x y z
N MET A 1 9.27 -0.45 29.09
CA MET A 1 8.78 -0.14 27.73
C MET A 1 9.42 -1.07 26.70
N LEU A 2 10.74 -1.00 26.46
CA LEU A 2 11.42 -1.85 25.46
C LEU A 2 11.27 -3.36 25.73
N SER A 3 11.41 -3.80 26.99
CA SER A 3 11.23 -5.21 27.37
C SER A 3 9.81 -5.73 27.10
N VAL A 4 8.79 -4.90 27.29
CA VAL A 4 7.39 -5.24 27.03
C VAL A 4 7.13 -5.34 25.52
N LEU A 5 7.68 -4.41 24.73
CA LEU A 5 7.59 -4.46 23.27
C LEU A 5 8.25 -5.71 22.70
N LEU A 6 9.44 -6.08 23.20
CA LEU A 6 10.12 -7.30 22.82
C LEU A 6 9.28 -8.53 23.18
N MET A 7 8.72 -8.58 24.39
CA MET A 7 7.86 -9.69 24.82
C MET A 7 6.64 -9.85 23.91
N MET A 8 5.96 -8.75 23.57
CA MET A 8 4.81 -8.78 22.64
C MET A 8 5.21 -9.27 21.25
N GLY A 9 6.35 -8.81 20.72
CA GLY A 9 6.86 -9.26 19.42
C GLY A 9 7.13 -10.76 19.36
N PHE A 10 7.75 -11.32 20.41
CA PHE A 10 7.98 -12.76 20.50
C PHE A 10 6.67 -13.56 20.55
N VAL A 11 5.69 -13.11 21.35
CA VAL A 11 4.38 -13.77 21.44
C VAL A 11 3.68 -13.80 20.07
N CYS A 12 3.67 -12.68 19.35
CA CYS A 12 3.08 -12.61 18.01
C CYS A 12 3.77 -13.55 17.01
N PHE A 13 5.11 -13.57 17.01
CA PHE A 13 5.88 -14.46 16.14
C PHE A 13 5.58 -15.93 16.42
N PHE A 14 5.57 -16.33 17.70
CA PHE A 14 5.25 -17.69 18.10
C PHE A 14 3.84 -18.10 17.67
N PHE A 15 2.85 -17.20 17.82
CA PHE A 15 1.48 -17.47 17.41
C PHE A 15 1.40 -17.71 15.90
N VAL A 16 1.94 -16.80 15.08
CA VAL A 16 1.95 -16.95 13.62
C VAL A 16 2.67 -18.24 13.20
N PHE A 17 3.79 -18.57 13.85
CA PHE A 17 4.53 -19.78 13.58
C PHE A 17 3.72 -21.04 13.91
N ILE A 18 3.04 -21.08 15.05
CA ILE A 18 2.17 -22.19 15.44
C ILE A 18 1.03 -22.34 14.44
N PHE A 19 0.34 -21.26 14.04
CA PHE A 19 -0.72 -21.33 13.04
C PHE A 19 -0.23 -21.84 11.69
N TYR A 20 0.94 -21.37 11.25
CA TYR A 20 1.55 -21.84 10.01
C TYR A 20 1.88 -23.34 10.07
N LEU A 21 2.46 -23.82 11.18
CA LEU A 21 2.73 -25.25 11.39
C LEU A 21 1.44 -26.07 11.43
N LEU A 22 0.40 -25.59 12.11
CA LEU A 22 -0.90 -26.26 12.16
C LEU A 22 -1.51 -26.40 10.76
N VAL A 23 -1.46 -25.34 9.94
CA VAL A 23 -1.94 -25.39 8.54
C VAL A 23 -1.13 -26.41 7.74
N LEU A 24 0.20 -26.45 7.90
CA LEU A 24 1.03 -27.43 7.19
C LEU A 24 0.72 -28.88 7.59
N LEU A 25 0.45 -29.14 8.87
CA LEU A 25 0.15 -30.47 9.39
C LEU A 25 -1.25 -30.96 9.03
N LEU A 26 -2.25 -30.06 9.05
CA LEU A 26 -3.66 -30.40 8.76
C LEU A 26 -4.00 -30.38 7.27
N SER A 27 -3.21 -29.68 6.44
CA SER A 27 -3.50 -29.53 5.01
C SER A 27 -3.29 -30.84 4.24
N VAL A 28 -4.35 -31.29 3.56
CA VAL A 28 -4.29 -32.40 2.60
C VAL A 28 -3.71 -31.89 1.27
N LYS A 29 -2.47 -32.28 0.98
CA LYS A 29 -1.76 -31.88 -0.24
C LYS A 29 -1.89 -32.99 -1.28
N ILE A 30 -2.81 -32.82 -2.24
CA ILE A 30 -2.94 -33.73 -3.40
C ILE A 30 -2.51 -32.98 -4.64
N GLU A 31 -1.38 -33.40 -5.20
CA GLU A 31 -0.77 -32.81 -6.38
C GLU A 31 -1.46 -33.33 -7.65
N TYR A 32 -2.29 -32.48 -8.25
CA TYR A 32 -2.80 -32.70 -9.61
C TYR A 32 -2.25 -31.59 -10.50
N TYR A 33 -1.85 -31.94 -11.73
CA TYR A 33 -1.33 -30.97 -12.69
C TYR A 33 -2.26 -29.77 -12.88
N VAL A 34 -3.58 -30.00 -12.96
CA VAL A 34 -4.60 -28.95 -13.10
C VAL A 34 -4.70 -28.04 -11.86
N LYS A 35 -4.40 -28.56 -10.66
CA LYS A 35 -4.34 -27.73 -9.44
C LYS A 35 -3.05 -26.90 -9.36
N LEU A 36 -1.99 -27.35 -10.03
CA LEU A 36 -0.69 -26.67 -10.07
C LEU A 36 -0.61 -25.64 -11.21
N SER A 37 -1.48 -25.73 -12.23
CA SER A 37 -1.60 -24.72 -13.29
C SER A 37 -2.39 -23.48 -12.86
N SER A 38 -2.10 -22.33 -13.48
CA SER A 38 -2.85 -21.08 -13.28
C SER A 38 -4.31 -21.23 -13.72
N PHE A 39 -5.24 -20.66 -12.95
CA PHE A 39 -6.66 -20.67 -13.29
C PHE A 39 -6.97 -19.62 -14.36
N GLU A 40 -7.27 -20.06 -15.59
CA GLU A 40 -7.75 -19.21 -16.69
C GLU A 40 -9.14 -19.65 -17.17
N CYS A 41 -10.11 -19.72 -16.26
CA CYS A 41 -11.51 -20.07 -16.59
C CYS A 41 -11.66 -21.41 -17.35
N GLY A 42 -10.74 -22.35 -17.15
CA GLY A 42 -10.73 -23.66 -17.83
C GLY A 42 -9.94 -23.71 -19.15
N PHE A 43 -9.31 -22.59 -19.55
CA PHE A 43 -8.40 -22.53 -20.68
C PHE A 43 -6.94 -22.75 -20.26
N ASN A 44 -6.09 -23.14 -21.22
CA ASN A 44 -4.65 -23.16 -21.02
C ASN A 44 -4.12 -21.73 -21.09
N SER A 45 -3.14 -21.40 -20.24
CA SER A 45 -2.51 -20.09 -20.26
C SER A 45 -1.87 -19.82 -21.62
N LEU A 46 -2.39 -18.81 -22.32
CA LEU A 46 -1.90 -18.39 -23.62
C LEU A 46 -1.00 -17.17 -23.46
N GLY A 47 0.31 -17.38 -23.59
CA GLY A 47 1.29 -16.31 -23.75
C GLY A 47 2.09 -15.94 -22.50
N PHE A 48 2.95 -14.94 -22.68
CA PHE A 48 3.79 -14.40 -21.61
C PHE A 48 2.98 -13.45 -20.74
N ILE A 49 3.10 -13.58 -19.42
CA ILE A 49 2.45 -12.75 -18.39
C ILE A 49 3.05 -11.33 -18.34
N CYS A 50 3.96 -10.99 -19.26
CA CYS A 50 4.47 -9.63 -19.47
C CYS A 50 3.37 -8.75 -20.09
N SER A 51 2.32 -8.52 -19.31
CA SER A 51 1.32 -7.51 -19.58
C SER A 51 2.00 -6.14 -19.57
N SER A 52 1.69 -5.33 -20.58
CA SER A 52 2.05 -3.92 -20.58
C SER A 52 1.38 -3.26 -19.38
N PHE A 53 2.19 -2.84 -18.40
CA PHE A 53 1.69 -2.13 -17.23
C PHE A 53 1.10 -0.79 -17.65
N SER A 54 -0.09 -0.45 -17.12
CA SER A 54 -0.70 0.82 -17.45
C SER A 54 0.07 1.97 -16.77
N VAL A 55 0.44 2.99 -17.54
CA VAL A 55 1.14 4.18 -17.04
C VAL A 55 0.30 4.92 -15.99
N HIS A 56 -1.03 4.74 -15.99
CA HIS A 56 -1.92 5.29 -14.98
C HIS A 56 -1.59 4.83 -13.56
N PHE A 57 -1.34 3.54 -13.35
CA PHE A 57 -0.98 3.03 -12.02
C PHE A 57 0.35 3.60 -11.53
N PHE A 58 1.30 3.84 -12.44
CA PHE A 58 2.56 4.50 -12.10
C PHE A 58 2.35 5.95 -11.64
N ILE A 59 1.52 6.71 -12.35
CA ILE A 59 1.21 8.10 -11.98
C ILE A 59 0.51 8.16 -10.61
N MET A 60 -0.44 7.26 -10.34
CA MET A 60 -1.11 7.19 -9.04
C MET A 60 -0.13 6.88 -7.90
N MET A 61 0.82 5.97 -8.13
CA MET A 61 1.84 5.61 -7.13
C MET A 61 2.79 6.78 -6.86
N LEU A 62 3.23 7.48 -7.90
CA LEU A 62 4.05 8.68 -7.75
C LEU A 62 3.31 9.76 -6.97
N MET A 63 2.01 9.94 -7.24
CA MET A 63 1.20 10.90 -6.50
C MET A 63 1.06 10.56 -5.02
N PHE A 64 0.85 9.28 -4.71
CA PHE A 64 0.77 8.82 -3.31
C PHE A 64 2.04 9.17 -2.53
N VAL A 65 3.23 9.01 -3.14
CA VAL A 65 4.50 9.35 -2.49
C VAL A 65 4.61 10.85 -2.18
N ILE A 66 4.18 11.72 -3.10
CA ILE A 66 4.19 13.17 -2.88
C ILE A 66 3.23 13.55 -1.75
N PHE A 67 2.00 13.04 -1.77
CA PHE A 67 1.01 13.32 -0.72
C PHE A 67 1.45 12.79 0.66
N ASP A 68 2.12 11.64 0.73
CA ASP A 68 2.62 11.10 2.01
C ASP A 68 3.70 12.01 2.62
N LEU A 69 4.58 12.58 1.79
CA LEU A 69 5.56 13.58 2.24
C LEU A 69 4.88 14.87 2.73
N GLU A 70 3.80 15.31 2.07
CA GLU A 70 3.03 16.48 2.50
C GLU A 70 2.34 16.26 3.86
N VAL A 71 1.81 15.06 4.12
CA VAL A 71 1.21 14.71 5.41
C VAL A 71 2.25 14.72 6.54
N ILE A 72 3.47 14.24 6.28
CA ILE A 72 4.58 14.31 7.26
C ILE A 72 4.91 15.77 7.58
N MET A 73 5.00 16.63 6.56
CA MET A 73 5.23 18.07 6.75
C MET A 73 4.09 18.72 7.54
N PHE A 74 2.84 18.37 7.25
CA PHE A 74 1.67 18.85 7.97
C PHE A 74 1.72 18.47 9.45
N LEU A 75 2.05 17.22 9.77
CA LEU A 75 2.18 16.73 11.16
C LEU A 75 3.27 17.51 11.92
N SER A 76 4.39 17.82 11.27
CA SER A 76 5.49 18.58 11.89
C SER A 76 5.07 20.00 12.32
N VAL A 77 4.20 20.65 11.54
CA VAL A 77 3.71 22.00 11.83
C VAL A 77 2.69 21.99 12.96
N VAL A 78 1.84 20.98 13.07
CA VAL A 78 0.87 20.86 14.17
C VAL A 78 1.56 20.77 15.55
N VAL A 79 2.76 20.19 15.61
CA VAL A 79 3.54 20.05 16.86
C VAL A 79 4.30 21.35 17.23
N SER A 80 4.39 22.31 16.31
CA SER A 80 5.13 23.56 16.52
C SER A 80 4.31 24.65 17.26
N SER A 81 4.98 25.68 17.80
CA SER A 81 4.36 26.74 18.59
C SER A 81 3.34 27.58 17.80
N TYR A 82 2.42 28.29 18.49
CA TYR A 82 1.39 29.15 17.91
C TYR A 82 1.86 30.18 16.85
N SER A 83 3.16 30.51 16.79
CA SER A 83 3.76 31.33 15.74
C SER A 83 3.78 30.66 14.35
N SER A 84 3.46 29.37 14.25
CA SER A 84 3.49 28.57 13.01
C SER A 84 2.16 28.53 12.24
N VAL A 85 1.14 29.25 12.70
CA VAL A 85 -0.19 29.30 12.04
C VAL A 85 -0.07 29.82 10.59
N PHE A 86 0.84 30.76 10.34
CA PHE A 86 1.11 31.24 8.99
C PHE A 86 1.73 30.14 8.10
N SER A 87 2.75 29.42 8.59
CA SER A 87 3.34 28.29 7.86
C SER A 87 2.34 27.15 7.61
N TYR A 88 1.44 26.91 8.56
CA TYR A 88 0.35 25.95 8.41
C TYR A 88 -0.60 26.34 7.27
N ALA A 89 -1.01 27.61 7.22
CA ALA A 89 -1.89 28.11 6.17
C ALA A 89 -1.26 28.03 4.77
N VAL A 90 0.04 28.34 4.66
CA VAL A 90 0.79 28.23 3.39
C VAL A 90 0.90 26.77 2.94
N LEU A 91 1.22 25.85 3.85
CA LEU A 91 1.29 24.42 3.54
C LEU A 91 -0.07 23.85 3.12
N LEU A 92 -1.14 24.18 3.86
CA LEU A 92 -2.50 23.77 3.47
C LEU A 92 -2.88 24.28 2.08
N PHE A 93 -2.56 25.54 1.78
CA PHE A 93 -2.83 26.11 0.47
C PHE A 93 -2.09 25.33 -0.63
N PHE A 94 -0.83 24.98 -0.39
CA PHE A 94 -0.03 24.18 -1.32
C PHE A 94 -0.66 22.81 -1.60
N VAL A 95 -1.04 22.08 -0.54
CA VAL A 95 -1.69 20.75 -0.65
C VAL A 95 -2.99 20.82 -1.43
N VAL A 96 -3.87 21.78 -1.10
CA VAL A 96 -5.18 21.93 -1.77
C VAL A 96 -4.99 22.34 -3.24
N PHE A 97 -4.03 23.20 -3.53
CA PHE A 97 -3.75 23.63 -4.90
C PHE A 97 -3.15 22.50 -5.75
N GLY A 98 -2.22 21.71 -5.20
CA GLY A 98 -1.66 20.53 -5.86
C GLY A 98 -2.75 19.53 -6.25
N PHE A 99 -3.61 19.19 -5.29
CA PHE A 99 -4.76 18.32 -5.53
C PHE A 99 -5.71 18.86 -6.61
N TYR A 100 -6.00 20.16 -6.58
CA TYR A 100 -6.86 20.79 -7.60
C TYR A 100 -6.25 20.70 -9.00
N MET A 101 -4.94 20.95 -9.13
CA MET A 101 -4.23 20.87 -10.42
C MET A 101 -4.32 19.45 -11.01
N GLU A 102 -4.11 18.41 -10.20
CA GLU A 102 -4.18 17.02 -10.66
C GLU A 102 -5.57 16.57 -11.07
N TRP A 103 -6.59 17.02 -10.34
CA TRP A 103 -7.97 16.81 -10.74
C TRP A 103 -8.21 17.45 -12.11
N TRP A 104 -7.79 18.69 -12.29
CA TRP A 104 -8.00 19.41 -13.55
C TRP A 104 -7.28 18.73 -14.74
N TYR A 105 -6.11 18.13 -14.52
CA TYR A 105 -5.42 17.30 -15.53
C TYR A 105 -6.06 15.93 -15.78
N GLY A 106 -7.11 15.56 -15.06
CA GLY A 106 -7.83 14.30 -15.23
C GLY A 106 -6.99 13.06 -14.88
N LYS A 107 -5.85 13.24 -14.18
CA LYS A 107 -4.95 12.13 -13.82
C LYS A 107 -5.58 11.18 -12.78
N LEU A 108 -6.53 11.70 -12.01
CA LEU A 108 -7.30 10.98 -10.99
C LEU A 108 -8.52 10.24 -11.56
N VAL A 109 -8.90 10.49 -12.82
CA VAL A 109 -10.06 9.85 -13.43
C VAL A 109 -9.64 8.52 -14.02
N TRP A 110 -10.21 7.44 -13.48
CA TRP A 110 -10.09 6.13 -14.08
C TRP A 110 -11.09 6.02 -15.24
N VAL A 111 -10.57 6.05 -16.46
CA VAL A 111 -11.35 5.64 -17.64
C VAL A 111 -11.13 4.14 -17.79
N VAL A 112 -12.20 3.39 -17.55
CA VAL A 112 -12.26 1.93 -17.79
C VAL A 112 -12.24 1.68 -19.30
#